data_AF-A0A7X9A9A2-F1
#
_entry.id   AF-A0A7X9A9A2-F1
#
_cell.length_a   1.000
_cell.length_b   1.000
_cell.length_c   1.000
_cell.angle_alpha   90.00
_cell.angle_beta   90.00
_cell.angle_gamma   90.00
#
_symmetry.space_group_name_H-M   'P 1'
#
loop_
_entity.id
_entity.type
_entity.pdbx_description
1 polymer ?
#
loop_
_entity_poly.entity_id
_entity_poly.type
_entity_poly.pdbx_seq_one_letter_code
_entity_poly.pdbx_strand_id
1 'polypeptide(L)'
;MTSEYCIRITDRDRERFEGMSEWERELRAQGYQLVAGVDEAGRGPIAGPVVAAACILPPDVTFYGLNDSKKMTEKRREALYKKIKKEAVACCVTMVSEEDIDRTNILVATKDAMRQALNGLRPQPDVALIDAVALEGFDFPILPRVQGDAHSNVVAAASVLAKVTRDNMMRNFDKVYPEYGFAKHKGYGSKAHIEAILREGPCPIHRLSFLKNIIKPSNAGLPTRETGKVVERHVAYDLISRGFSILDHRYSLPNIGEIDLVAMRDKRLLIIECKGRGSGSLTFGGSEESLEEHQLQRIRRTASHWIDANLSGDDMTIELYLAAVDLDEKGHVSSLTYLPIDSV
;
A
#
# COMPACT_ATOMS: atom_id res chain seq x y z
N MET A 1 -10.58 -8.35 -20.57
CA MET A 1 -9.41 -8.07 -21.43
C MET A 1 -9.18 -6.57 -21.56
N THR A 2 -8.37 -5.98 -20.70
CA THR A 2 -7.91 -4.59 -20.88
C THR A 2 -6.73 -4.60 -21.84
N SER A 3 -6.85 -3.92 -22.98
CA SER A 3 -5.74 -3.63 -23.89
C SER A 3 -4.53 -3.18 -23.06
N GLU A 4 -3.40 -3.87 -23.18
CA GLU A 4 -2.17 -3.46 -22.52
C GLU A 4 -1.83 -2.04 -22.99
N TYR A 5 -1.79 -1.09 -22.05
CA TYR A 5 -1.55 0.31 -22.38
C TYR A 5 -0.13 0.46 -22.90
N CYS A 6 0.02 0.57 -24.22
CA CYS A 6 1.30 0.84 -24.84
C CYS A 6 1.62 2.33 -24.69
N ILE A 7 2.68 2.63 -23.94
CA ILE A 7 3.16 4.01 -23.78
C ILE A 7 3.65 4.49 -25.15
N ARG A 8 3.10 5.60 -25.65
CA ARG A 8 3.65 6.29 -26.82
C ARG A 8 4.98 6.96 -26.41
N ILE A 9 6.09 6.44 -26.91
CA ILE A 9 7.42 6.98 -26.67
C ILE A 9 7.70 8.10 -27.68
N THR A 10 8.10 9.26 -27.18
CA THR A 10 8.51 10.42 -27.99
C THR A 10 10.03 10.56 -28.01
N ASP A 11 10.58 11.32 -28.96
CA ASP A 11 12.03 11.60 -29.00
C ASP A 11 12.50 12.30 -27.72
N ARG A 12 11.68 13.22 -27.18
CA ARG A 12 11.91 13.86 -25.89
C ARG A 12 11.98 12.87 -24.72
N ASP A 13 11.27 11.74 -24.80
CA ASP A 13 11.36 10.70 -23.76
C ASP A 13 12.66 9.90 -23.88
N ARG A 14 13.20 9.74 -25.09
CA ARG A 14 14.51 9.11 -25.32
C ARG A 14 15.63 10.02 -24.84
N GLU A 15 15.64 11.27 -25.31
CA GLU A 15 16.61 12.29 -24.88
C GLU A 15 16.64 12.44 -23.36
N ARG A 16 15.47 12.47 -22.72
CA ARG A 16 15.38 12.55 -21.26
C ARG A 16 16.00 11.34 -20.58
N PHE A 17 15.71 10.13 -21.05
CA PHE A 17 16.27 8.90 -20.48
C PHE A 17 17.80 8.86 -20.60
N GLU A 18 18.35 9.30 -21.74
CA GLU A 18 19.80 9.39 -21.94
C GLU A 18 20.45 10.49 -21.07
N GLY A 19 19.76 11.63 -20.88
CA GLY A 19 20.21 12.68 -19.97
C GLY A 19 20.19 12.23 -18.50
N MET A 20 19.13 11.55 -18.07
CA MET A 20 18.95 11.02 -16.71
C MET A 20 19.81 9.79 -16.39
N SER A 21 20.68 9.34 -17.28
CA SER A 21 21.61 8.22 -17.00
C SER A 21 23.04 8.68 -16.69
N GLU A 22 23.25 9.99 -16.55
CA GLU A 22 24.57 10.58 -16.30
C GLU A 22 25.22 10.01 -15.04
N TRP A 23 24.53 10.05 -13.90
CA TRP A 23 25.10 9.57 -12.64
C TRP A 23 25.34 8.07 -12.63
N GLU A 24 24.45 7.28 -13.22
CA GLU A 24 24.65 5.84 -13.33
C GLU A 24 25.84 5.51 -14.24
N ARG A 25 26.06 6.27 -15.32
CA ARG A 25 27.25 6.11 -16.19
C ARG A 25 28.53 6.49 -15.45
N GLU A 26 28.54 7.60 -14.73
CA GLU A 26 29.69 8.04 -13.91
C GLU A 26 30.07 6.99 -12.88
N LEU A 27 29.09 6.42 -12.17
CA LEU A 27 29.32 5.38 -11.16
C LEU A 27 29.80 4.07 -11.80
N ARG A 28 29.23 3.67 -12.95
CA ARG A 28 29.72 2.51 -13.70
C ARG A 28 31.15 2.67 -14.18
N ALA A 29 31.53 3.87 -14.60
CA ALA A 29 32.92 4.17 -14.97
C ALA A 29 33.89 4.08 -13.79
N GLN A 30 33.40 4.25 -12.56
CA GLN A 30 34.17 4.05 -11.31
C GLN A 30 34.18 2.58 -10.84
N GLY A 31 33.52 1.67 -11.57
CA GLY A 31 33.51 0.24 -11.29
C GLY A 31 32.23 -0.29 -10.62
N TYR A 32 31.32 0.58 -10.16
CA TYR A 32 30.05 0.16 -9.55
C TYR A 32 29.12 -0.46 -10.60
N GLN A 33 28.67 -1.70 -10.41
CA GLN A 33 27.80 -2.39 -11.36
C GLN A 33 26.33 -2.25 -10.96
N LEU A 34 26.02 -2.45 -9.69
CA LEU A 34 24.69 -2.45 -9.12
C LEU A 34 24.39 -1.09 -8.45
N VAL A 35 23.92 -0.14 -9.27
CA VAL A 35 23.50 1.19 -8.80
C VAL A 35 22.02 1.16 -8.41
N ALA A 36 21.72 1.37 -7.13
CA ALA A 36 20.35 1.53 -6.66
C ALA A 36 19.91 3.00 -6.66
N GLY A 37 18.64 3.26 -6.97
CA GLY A 37 17.96 4.52 -6.68
C GLY A 37 16.95 4.34 -5.58
N VAL A 38 16.75 5.38 -4.76
CA VAL A 38 15.82 5.39 -3.63
C VAL A 38 15.00 6.67 -3.64
N ASP A 39 13.68 6.54 -3.45
CA ASP A 39 12.75 7.67 -3.32
C ASP A 39 11.53 7.28 -2.48
N GLU A 40 10.77 8.27 -2.02
CA GLU A 40 9.56 8.11 -1.23
C GLU A 40 8.31 8.77 -1.84
N ALA A 41 7.15 8.26 -1.42
CA ALA A 41 5.87 8.90 -1.62
C ALA A 41 5.13 9.05 -0.29
N GLY A 42 4.45 10.18 -0.11
CA GLY A 42 3.51 10.34 1.00
C GLY A 42 4.02 11.10 2.21
N ARG A 43 5.00 11.99 2.11
CA ARG A 43 5.41 12.79 3.27
C ARG A 43 4.41 13.86 3.69
N GLY A 44 3.84 14.58 2.74
CA GLY A 44 2.91 15.70 3.00
C GLY A 44 1.46 15.36 3.38
N PRO A 45 0.86 14.21 2.97
CA PRO A 45 -0.49 13.83 3.36
C PRO A 45 -0.75 13.83 4.87
N ILE A 46 -2.01 14.11 5.24
CA ILE A 46 -2.50 14.01 6.63
C ILE A 46 -3.06 12.62 6.96
N ALA A 47 -3.10 11.72 5.99
CA ALA A 47 -3.54 10.34 6.15
C ALA A 47 -2.75 9.37 5.25
N GLY A 48 -2.68 8.12 5.70
CA GLY A 48 -1.97 6.99 5.11
C GLY A 48 -0.49 6.95 5.45
N PRO A 49 0.20 5.86 5.06
CA PRO A 49 1.61 5.67 5.36
C PRO A 49 2.52 6.56 4.52
N VAL A 50 3.80 6.58 4.89
CA VAL A 50 4.89 6.92 3.97
C VAL A 50 5.39 5.63 3.32
N VAL A 51 5.58 5.64 2.01
CA VAL A 51 6.04 4.49 1.23
C VAL A 51 7.38 4.86 0.62
N ALA A 52 8.39 4.03 0.79
CA ALA A 52 9.67 4.17 0.10
C ALA A 52 9.90 2.99 -0.84
N ALA A 53 10.67 3.23 -1.90
CA ALA A 53 11.11 2.17 -2.78
C ALA A 53 12.59 2.31 -3.07
N ALA A 54 13.24 1.17 -3.28
CA ALA A 54 14.58 1.07 -3.81
C ALA A 54 14.55 0.23 -5.09
N CYS A 55 15.32 0.61 -6.11
CA CYS A 55 15.31 -0.04 -7.41
C CYS A 55 16.71 -0.09 -8.03
N ILE A 56 17.08 -1.25 -8.58
CA ILE A 56 18.25 -1.45 -9.42
C ILE A 56 17.76 -1.79 -10.82
N LEU A 57 18.08 -0.96 -11.81
CA LEU A 57 17.73 -1.20 -13.20
C LEU A 57 18.88 -1.92 -13.92
N PRO A 58 18.58 -2.88 -14.82
CA PRO A 58 19.60 -3.50 -15.65
C PRO A 58 20.18 -2.48 -16.65
N PRO A 59 21.47 -2.59 -17.01
CA PRO A 59 22.15 -1.62 -17.86
C PRO A 59 21.71 -1.67 -19.33
N ASP A 60 21.18 -2.80 -19.79
CA ASP A 60 20.82 -3.10 -21.18
C ASP A 60 19.33 -2.92 -21.50
N VAL A 61 18.51 -2.57 -20.50
CA VAL A 61 17.08 -2.32 -20.69
C VAL A 61 16.75 -0.85 -20.54
N THR A 62 16.05 -0.31 -21.54
CA THR A 62 15.57 1.06 -21.51
C THR A 62 14.16 1.15 -20.93
N PHE A 63 13.95 2.14 -20.06
CA PHE A 63 12.65 2.44 -19.44
C PHE A 63 12.13 3.80 -19.92
N TYR A 64 11.99 3.95 -21.24
CA TYR A 64 11.54 5.21 -21.83
C TYR A 64 10.21 5.69 -21.24
N GLY A 65 10.13 7.00 -21.00
CA GLY A 65 8.98 7.63 -20.36
C GLY A 65 9.12 7.82 -18.85
N LEU A 66 10.19 7.29 -18.22
CA LEU A 66 10.60 7.72 -16.88
C LEU A 66 10.82 9.24 -16.84
N ASN A 67 10.45 9.83 -15.71
CA ASN A 67 10.57 11.23 -15.36
C ASN A 67 10.25 11.37 -13.86
N ASP A 68 10.30 12.59 -13.32
CA ASP A 68 9.64 12.95 -12.06
C ASP A 68 8.21 12.40 -12.08
N SER A 69 7.91 11.55 -11.10
CA SER A 69 6.64 10.82 -11.04
C SER A 69 5.44 11.76 -11.00
N LYS A 70 5.58 12.98 -10.46
CA LYS A 70 4.51 13.99 -10.41
C LYS A 70 4.23 14.61 -11.78
N LYS A 71 5.20 14.60 -12.70
CA LYS A 71 5.07 15.09 -14.09
C LYS A 71 4.50 14.04 -15.04
N MET A 72 4.30 12.82 -14.57
CA MET A 72 3.75 11.71 -15.36
C MET A 72 2.24 11.60 -15.17
N THR A 73 1.54 11.15 -16.23
CA THR A 73 0.14 10.75 -16.11
C THR A 73 0.05 9.43 -15.36
N GLU A 74 -1.10 9.19 -14.70
CA GLU A 74 -1.34 7.95 -13.95
C GLU A 74 -1.19 6.70 -14.83
N LYS A 75 -1.77 6.70 -16.03
CA LYS A 75 -1.63 5.60 -17.00
C LYS A 75 -0.17 5.30 -17.36
N ARG A 76 0.66 6.33 -17.57
CA ARG A 76 2.09 6.15 -17.86
C ARG A 76 2.83 5.60 -16.65
N ARG A 77 2.54 6.09 -15.44
CA ARG A 77 3.12 5.55 -14.19
C ARG A 77 2.76 4.08 -13.99
N GLU A 78 1.50 3.70 -14.18
CA GLU A 78 1.05 2.31 -13.99
C GLU A 78 1.69 1.34 -14.99
N ALA A 79 1.85 1.74 -16.25
CA ALA A 79 2.54 0.91 -17.24
C ALA A 79 4.04 0.78 -16.93
N LEU A 80 4.72 1.87 -16.52
CA LEU A 80 6.11 1.82 -16.10
C LEU A 80 6.29 1.02 -14.80
N TYR A 81 5.37 1.13 -13.84
CA TYR A 81 5.37 0.31 -12.62
C TYR A 81 5.40 -1.18 -12.95
N LYS A 82 4.53 -1.65 -13.86
CA LYS A 82 4.49 -3.04 -14.30
C LYS A 82 5.79 -3.46 -15.00
N LYS A 83 6.31 -2.61 -15.89
CA LYS A 83 7.58 -2.87 -16.59
C LYS A 83 8.76 -2.96 -15.62
N ILE A 84 8.88 -2.02 -14.68
CA ILE A 84 9.93 -2.00 -13.66
C ILE A 84 9.85 -3.25 -12.78
N LYS A 85 8.66 -3.60 -12.28
CA LYS A 85 8.49 -4.81 -11.45
C LYS A 85 8.88 -6.10 -12.18
N LYS A 86 8.76 -6.13 -13.52
CA LYS A 86 9.08 -7.29 -14.36
C LYS A 86 10.56 -7.34 -14.76
N GLU A 87 11.17 -6.20 -15.06
CA GLU A 87 12.47 -6.13 -15.75
C GLU A 87 13.60 -5.52 -14.89
N ALA A 88 13.31 -4.94 -13.71
CA ALA A 88 14.36 -4.48 -12.80
C ALA A 88 15.19 -5.67 -12.27
N VAL A 89 16.49 -5.42 -12.03
CA VAL A 89 17.39 -6.41 -11.40
C VAL A 89 16.93 -6.73 -9.99
N ALA A 90 16.57 -5.68 -9.24
CA ALA A 90 16.00 -5.80 -7.91
C ALA A 90 15.11 -4.59 -7.64
N CYS A 91 14.00 -4.81 -6.95
CA CYS A 91 13.23 -3.73 -6.36
C CYS A 91 12.67 -4.15 -5.01
N CYS A 92 12.57 -3.20 -4.10
CA CYS A 92 11.92 -3.40 -2.81
C CYS A 92 11.06 -2.17 -2.52
N VAL A 93 9.86 -2.39 -2.01
CA VAL A 93 8.93 -1.33 -1.61
C VAL A 93 8.51 -1.61 -0.18
N THR A 94 8.61 -0.59 0.67
CA THR A 94 8.33 -0.68 2.10
C THR A 94 7.44 0.48 2.52
N MET A 95 6.76 0.32 3.64
CA MET A 95 5.93 1.38 4.23
C MET A 95 6.20 1.53 5.72
N VAL A 96 6.01 2.75 6.21
CA VAL A 96 5.97 3.05 7.64
C VAL A 96 4.61 3.68 7.94
N SER A 97 3.93 3.15 8.96
CA SER A 97 2.54 3.48 9.28
C SER A 97 2.38 4.91 9.79
N GLU A 98 1.16 5.43 9.72
CA GLU A 98 0.78 6.67 10.39
C GLU A 98 1.03 6.65 11.90
N GLU A 99 0.87 5.49 12.56
CA GLU A 99 1.18 5.32 13.98
C GLU A 99 2.68 5.53 14.25
N ASP A 100 3.55 4.93 13.42
CA ASP A 100 5.00 5.10 13.53
C ASP A 100 5.44 6.53 13.20
N ILE A 101 4.78 7.17 12.23
CA ILE A 101 4.98 8.59 11.89
C ILE A 101 4.64 9.47 13.09
N ASP A 102 3.49 9.23 13.74
CA ASP A 102 3.04 9.98 14.91
C ASP A 102 3.95 9.75 16.13
N ARG A 103 4.48 8.53 16.30
CA ARG A 103 5.38 8.16 17.40
C ARG A 103 6.77 8.78 17.25
N THR A 104 7.28 8.92 16.03
CA THR A 104 8.65 9.39 15.77
C THR A 104 8.66 10.82 15.23
N ASN A 105 8.50 10.95 13.92
CA ASN A 105 8.15 12.12 13.13
C ASN A 105 8.30 11.73 11.65
N ILE A 106 7.83 12.58 10.75
CA ILE A 106 7.83 12.28 9.32
C ILE A 106 9.25 12.11 8.73
N LEU A 107 10.26 12.82 9.24
CA LEU A 107 11.63 12.69 8.71
C LEU A 107 12.24 11.34 9.11
N VAL A 108 12.09 10.94 10.37
CA VAL A 108 12.59 9.65 10.88
C VAL A 108 11.86 8.49 10.22
N ALA A 109 10.53 8.55 10.12
CA ALA A 109 9.72 7.53 9.43
C ALA A 109 10.09 7.40 7.95
N THR A 110 10.36 8.51 7.26
CA THR A 110 10.84 8.49 5.86
C THR A 110 12.19 7.78 5.75
N LYS A 111 13.15 8.16 6.60
CA LYS A 111 14.48 7.52 6.64
C LYS A 111 14.36 6.03 6.91
N ASP A 112 13.50 5.64 7.85
CA ASP A 112 13.28 4.24 8.19
C ASP A 112 12.69 3.44 7.01
N ALA A 113 11.65 3.96 6.35
CA ALA A 113 11.10 3.34 5.14
C ALA A 113 12.20 3.14 4.07
N MET A 114 12.99 4.17 3.79
CA MET A 114 14.09 4.09 2.81
C MET A 114 15.16 3.07 3.20
N ARG A 115 15.51 2.99 4.50
CA ARG A 115 16.47 1.98 4.98
C ARG A 115 15.94 0.57 4.78
N GLN A 116 14.68 0.33 5.15
CA GLN A 116 14.04 -0.97 4.95
C GLN A 116 14.01 -1.34 3.45
N ALA A 117 13.73 -0.38 2.56
CA ALA A 117 13.72 -0.61 1.12
C ALA A 117 15.11 -1.01 0.58
N LEU A 118 16.18 -0.32 0.98
CA LEU A 118 17.55 -0.68 0.60
C LEU A 118 17.95 -2.07 1.13
N ASN A 119 17.68 -2.33 2.42
CA ASN A 119 18.00 -3.61 3.05
C ASN A 119 17.21 -4.78 2.45
N GLY A 120 16.06 -4.52 1.84
CA GLY A 120 15.24 -5.51 1.17
C GLY A 120 15.67 -5.84 -0.26
N LEU A 121 16.61 -5.11 -0.86
CA LEU A 121 17.10 -5.41 -2.21
C LEU A 121 17.85 -6.74 -2.27
N ARG A 122 17.55 -7.57 -3.27
CA ARG A 122 18.31 -8.79 -3.57
C ARG A 122 18.51 -8.87 -5.08
N PRO A 123 19.75 -8.81 -5.60
CA PRO A 123 21.03 -8.60 -4.88
C PRO A 123 21.12 -7.24 -4.16
N GLN A 124 22.07 -7.12 -3.22
CA GLN A 124 22.42 -5.83 -2.59
C GLN A 124 23.15 -4.93 -3.58
N PRO A 125 22.99 -3.60 -3.50
CA PRO A 125 23.67 -2.66 -4.40
C PRO A 125 25.15 -2.47 -4.04
N ASP A 126 25.94 -2.04 -5.03
CA ASP A 126 27.31 -1.57 -4.81
C ASP A 126 27.34 -0.09 -4.37
N VAL A 127 26.31 0.67 -4.73
CA VAL A 127 26.12 2.09 -4.40
C VAL A 127 24.65 2.47 -4.50
N ALA A 128 24.19 3.39 -3.66
CA ALA A 128 22.81 3.91 -3.70
C ALA A 128 22.77 5.43 -3.91
N LEU A 129 21.89 5.87 -4.81
CA LEU A 129 21.51 7.26 -5.03
C LEU A 129 20.21 7.56 -4.28
N ILE A 130 20.17 8.64 -3.51
CA ILE A 130 19.01 9.04 -2.70
C ILE A 130 18.69 10.52 -2.89
N ASP A 131 17.39 10.85 -2.99
CA ASP A 131 16.96 12.25 -3.08
C ASP A 131 17.01 12.94 -1.71
N ALA A 132 17.92 13.90 -1.57
CA ALA A 132 17.96 14.91 -0.51
C ALA A 132 17.92 14.42 0.97
N VAL A 133 18.25 13.15 1.27
CA VAL A 133 18.29 12.61 2.64
C VAL A 133 19.55 11.77 2.88
N ALA A 134 20.28 12.09 3.96
CA ALA A 134 21.41 11.26 4.40
C ALA A 134 20.93 10.04 5.19
N LEU A 135 21.41 8.88 4.78
CA LEU A 135 21.26 7.59 5.44
C LEU A 135 22.64 7.02 5.79
N GLU A 136 22.71 6.32 6.92
CA GLU A 136 23.92 5.74 7.49
C GLU A 136 23.63 4.29 7.89
N GLY A 137 24.70 3.49 8.08
CA GLY A 137 24.63 2.10 8.54
C GLY A 137 24.58 1.05 7.43
N PHE A 138 25.20 1.34 6.28
CA PHE A 138 25.29 0.43 5.14
C PHE A 138 26.75 0.12 4.80
N ASP A 139 26.99 -1.09 4.32
CA ASP A 139 28.32 -1.55 3.88
C ASP A 139 28.70 -1.05 2.48
N PHE A 140 27.83 -0.25 1.86
CA PHE A 140 28.03 0.39 0.57
C PHE A 140 27.80 1.91 0.66
N PRO A 141 28.43 2.70 -0.21
CA PRO A 141 28.23 4.15 -0.24
C PRO A 141 26.80 4.54 -0.59
N ILE A 142 26.28 5.53 0.13
CA ILE A 142 25.03 6.23 -0.19
C ILE A 142 25.39 7.65 -0.60
N LEU A 143 24.93 8.04 -1.77
CA LEU A 143 25.24 9.33 -2.38
C LEU A 143 23.96 10.18 -2.40
N PRO A 144 23.83 11.15 -1.48
CA PRO A 144 22.72 12.10 -1.52
C PRO A 144 22.89 13.01 -2.72
N ARG A 145 21.87 13.10 -3.57
CA ARG A 145 21.84 14.00 -4.70
C ARG A 145 20.52 14.77 -4.69
N VAL A 146 20.59 16.06 -4.91
CA VAL A 146 19.40 16.91 -4.97
C VAL A 146 18.72 16.71 -6.33
N GLN A 147 17.38 16.58 -6.33
CA GLN A 147 16.57 16.38 -7.54
C GLN A 147 16.93 15.07 -8.26
N GLY A 148 17.13 13.99 -7.48
CA GLY A 148 17.57 12.74 -8.05
C GLY A 148 16.60 12.14 -9.07
N ASP A 149 15.31 12.34 -8.91
CA ASP A 149 14.26 11.90 -9.84
C ASP A 149 14.33 12.58 -11.22
N ALA A 150 14.94 13.77 -11.31
CA ALA A 150 15.12 14.51 -12.55
C ALA A 150 16.44 14.18 -13.27
N HIS A 151 17.38 13.50 -12.61
CA HIS A 151 18.75 13.29 -13.08
C HIS A 151 19.23 11.82 -13.03
N SER A 152 18.45 10.92 -12.43
CA SER A 152 18.75 9.50 -12.34
C SER A 152 17.53 8.65 -12.72
N ASN A 153 17.71 7.76 -13.69
CA ASN A 153 16.71 6.77 -14.07
C ASN A 153 16.39 5.79 -12.93
N VAL A 154 17.38 5.37 -12.14
CA VAL A 154 17.12 4.46 -11.01
C VAL A 154 16.32 5.14 -9.89
N VAL A 155 16.57 6.43 -9.62
CA VAL A 155 15.78 7.20 -8.64
C VAL A 155 14.36 7.46 -9.17
N ALA A 156 14.22 7.82 -10.45
CA ALA A 156 12.91 7.99 -11.07
C ALA A 156 12.08 6.68 -11.06
N ALA A 157 12.73 5.53 -11.27
CA ALA A 157 12.06 4.23 -11.16
C ALA A 157 11.59 3.94 -9.73
N ALA A 158 12.42 4.22 -8.72
CA ALA A 158 12.03 4.14 -7.31
C ALA A 158 10.84 5.08 -7.01
N SER A 159 10.85 6.31 -7.53
CA SER A 159 9.74 7.26 -7.39
C SER A 159 8.43 6.69 -7.94
N VAL A 160 8.46 6.09 -9.12
CA VAL A 160 7.29 5.44 -9.73
C VAL A 160 6.80 4.27 -8.87
N LEU A 161 7.70 3.42 -8.39
CA LEU A 161 7.36 2.30 -7.51
C LEU A 161 6.68 2.76 -6.22
N ALA A 162 7.26 3.73 -5.52
CA ALA A 162 6.71 4.28 -4.28
C ALA A 162 5.35 4.96 -4.53
N LYS A 163 5.28 5.81 -5.56
CA LYS A 163 4.07 6.60 -5.87
C LYS A 163 2.89 5.72 -6.27
N VAL A 164 3.08 4.78 -7.19
CA VAL A 164 2.00 3.90 -7.66
C VAL A 164 1.56 2.97 -6.54
N THR A 165 2.48 2.41 -5.76
CA THR A 165 2.13 1.56 -4.61
C THR A 165 1.30 2.34 -3.60
N ARG A 166 1.74 3.54 -3.20
CA ARG A 166 1.00 4.37 -2.26
C ARG A 166 -0.37 4.79 -2.80
N ASP A 167 -0.46 5.21 -4.05
CA ASP A 167 -1.73 5.64 -4.65
C ASP A 167 -2.74 4.47 -4.73
N ASN A 168 -2.25 3.24 -4.95
CA ASN A 168 -3.04 2.02 -4.85
C ASN A 168 -3.53 1.77 -3.43
N MET A 169 -2.66 1.88 -2.42
CA MET A 169 -3.08 1.76 -1.01
C MET A 169 -4.18 2.76 -0.67
N MET A 170 -4.05 4.02 -1.06
CA MET A 170 -5.07 5.04 -0.79
C MET A 170 -6.40 4.77 -1.53
N ARG A 171 -6.37 4.15 -2.72
CA ARG A 171 -7.59 3.69 -3.40
C ARG A 171 -8.25 2.53 -2.66
N ASN A 172 -7.47 1.61 -2.13
CA ASN A 172 -8.00 0.50 -1.33
C ASN A 172 -8.58 1.01 -0.01
N PHE A 173 -7.91 1.94 0.66
CA PHE A 173 -8.47 2.58 1.85
C PHE A 173 -9.78 3.32 1.58
N ASP A 174 -9.95 3.94 0.41
CA ASP A 174 -11.22 4.58 0.02
C ASP A 174 -12.40 3.60 -0.01
N LYS A 175 -12.17 2.33 -0.38
CA LYS A 175 -13.23 1.30 -0.36
C LYS A 175 -13.71 0.97 1.07
N VAL A 176 -12.81 1.12 2.04
CA VAL A 176 -13.05 0.79 3.45
C VAL A 176 -13.50 2.01 4.26
N TYR A 177 -13.11 3.19 3.79
CA TYR A 177 -13.38 4.51 4.36
C TYR A 177 -13.94 5.47 3.29
N PRO A 178 -15.08 5.14 2.65
CA PRO A 178 -15.64 5.92 1.53
C PRO A 178 -16.02 7.36 1.90
N GLU A 179 -16.24 7.63 3.18
CA GLU A 179 -16.66 8.93 3.70
C GLU A 179 -15.58 10.03 3.57
N TYR A 180 -14.31 9.65 3.38
CA TYR A 180 -13.18 10.60 3.32
C TYR A 180 -12.74 10.97 1.89
N GLY A 181 -12.95 10.10 0.89
CA GLY A 181 -12.56 10.38 -0.51
C GLY A 181 -11.07 10.20 -0.83
N PHE A 182 -10.37 9.33 -0.09
CA PHE A 182 -8.96 9.00 -0.26
C PHE A 182 -8.55 8.63 -1.68
N ALA A 183 -9.43 8.04 -2.49
CA ALA A 183 -9.12 7.70 -3.87
C ALA A 183 -8.80 8.93 -4.73
N LYS A 184 -9.38 10.09 -4.39
CA LYS A 184 -9.20 11.35 -5.15
C LYS A 184 -7.96 12.12 -4.70
N HIS A 185 -7.90 12.47 -3.41
CA HIS A 185 -6.84 13.33 -2.88
C HIS A 185 -5.68 12.55 -2.23
N LYS A 186 -5.69 11.22 -2.22
CA LYS A 186 -4.59 10.36 -1.74
C LYS A 186 -4.11 10.69 -0.32
N GLY A 187 -5.02 11.15 0.54
CA GLY A 187 -4.74 11.56 1.92
C GLY A 187 -4.18 12.97 2.10
N TYR A 188 -3.97 13.75 1.03
CA TYR A 188 -3.63 15.17 1.15
C TYR A 188 -4.79 15.96 1.77
N GLY A 189 -4.47 17.00 2.56
CA GLY A 189 -5.43 17.87 3.25
C GLY A 189 -6.18 18.83 2.32
N SER A 190 -6.87 18.28 1.31
CA SER A 190 -7.78 19.04 0.46
C SER A 190 -8.96 19.56 1.29
N LYS A 191 -9.65 20.61 0.79
CA LYS A 191 -10.86 21.14 1.43
C LYS A 191 -11.89 20.03 1.74
N ALA A 192 -12.18 19.18 0.76
CA ALA A 192 -13.10 18.06 0.91
C ALA A 192 -12.66 17.06 2.00
N HIS A 193 -11.36 16.80 2.11
CA HIS A 193 -10.82 15.88 3.12
C HIS A 193 -10.95 16.46 4.53
N ILE A 194 -10.63 17.75 4.69
CA ILE A 194 -10.78 18.46 5.96
C ILE A 194 -12.26 18.50 6.39
N GLU A 195 -13.17 18.78 5.46
CA GLU A 195 -14.61 18.76 5.72
C GLU A 195 -15.11 17.37 6.16
N ALA A 196 -14.61 16.30 5.54
CA ALA A 196 -14.92 14.93 5.95
C ALA A 196 -14.41 14.63 7.37
N ILE A 197 -13.18 15.03 7.71
CA ILE A 197 -12.62 14.86 9.06
C ILE A 197 -13.45 15.62 10.10
N LEU A 198 -13.89 16.84 9.80
CA LEU A 198 -14.70 17.64 10.71
C LEU A 198 -16.11 17.06 10.93
N ARG A 199 -16.64 16.32 9.94
CA ARG A 199 -17.96 15.70 10.00
C ARG A 199 -17.94 14.32 10.66
N GLU A 200 -17.00 13.47 10.26
CA GLU A 200 -16.93 12.04 10.63
C GLU A 200 -15.95 11.78 11.80
N GLY A 201 -15.09 12.75 12.11
CA GLY A 201 -13.91 12.55 12.96
C GLY A 201 -12.74 11.91 12.20
N PRO A 202 -11.55 11.78 12.81
CA PRO A 202 -10.43 11.07 12.21
C PRO A 202 -10.65 9.54 12.26
N CYS A 203 -10.33 8.86 11.17
CA CYS A 203 -10.24 7.39 11.10
C CYS A 203 -8.81 6.86 11.36
N PRO A 204 -8.62 5.55 11.55
CA PRO A 204 -7.34 4.94 11.96
C PRO A 204 -6.13 5.29 11.08
N ILE A 205 -6.33 5.57 9.78
CA ILE A 205 -5.21 5.90 8.88
C ILE A 205 -4.79 7.37 8.92
N HIS A 206 -5.41 8.20 9.76
CA HIS A 206 -5.00 9.60 9.90
C HIS A 206 -3.76 9.73 10.77
N ARG A 207 -2.88 10.65 10.39
CA ARG A 207 -1.72 11.06 11.20
C ARG A 207 -2.20 12.07 12.21
N LEU A 208 -2.53 11.62 13.41
CA LEU A 208 -3.11 12.45 14.46
C LEU A 208 -2.18 13.62 14.82
N SER A 209 -0.86 13.44 14.74
CA SER A 209 0.11 14.51 14.97
C SER A 209 -0.01 15.67 13.96
N PHE A 210 -0.52 15.42 12.74
CA PHE A 210 -0.71 16.42 11.69
C PHE A 210 -2.05 17.16 11.80
N LEU A 211 -3.01 16.61 12.55
CA LEU A 211 -4.36 17.15 12.67
C LEU A 211 -4.55 18.15 13.82
N LYS A 212 -3.50 18.43 14.60
CA LYS A 212 -3.57 19.31 15.80
C LYS A 212 -4.18 20.70 15.52
N ASN A 213 -3.99 21.24 14.32
CA ASN A 213 -4.53 22.53 13.89
C ASN A 213 -5.89 22.44 13.19
N ILE A 214 -6.36 21.23 12.91
CA ILE A 214 -7.62 20.95 12.19
C ILE A 214 -8.72 20.59 13.20
N ILE A 215 -8.41 19.75 14.18
CA ILE A 215 -9.35 19.29 15.21
C ILE A 215 -9.10 20.08 16.49
N LYS A 216 -10.09 20.87 16.95
CA LYS A 216 -10.03 21.51 18.27
C LYS A 216 -10.49 20.53 19.37
N PRO A 217 -9.97 20.62 20.61
CA PRO A 217 -10.27 19.68 21.71
C PRO A 217 -11.74 19.58 22.17
N SER A 218 -12.70 20.25 21.52
CA SER A 218 -14.05 20.44 22.05
C SER A 218 -15.21 19.83 21.25
N ASN A 219 -14.94 19.08 20.17
CA ASN A 219 -15.99 18.41 19.37
C ASN A 219 -15.79 16.89 19.24
N ALA A 220 -15.28 16.23 20.28
CA ALA A 220 -15.09 14.78 20.28
C ALA A 220 -16.21 14.08 21.07
N GLY A 221 -17.42 14.08 20.51
CA GLY A 221 -18.28 12.91 20.70
C GLY A 221 -17.66 11.80 19.86
N LEU A 222 -16.99 10.83 20.49
CA LEU A 222 -16.51 9.64 19.78
C LEU A 222 -17.73 8.99 19.11
N PRO A 223 -17.77 8.84 17.76
CA PRO A 223 -18.85 8.12 17.13
C PRO A 223 -18.91 6.71 17.75
N THR A 224 -20.12 6.27 18.02
CA THR A 224 -20.42 4.95 18.59
C THR A 224 -19.65 3.91 17.78
N ARG A 225 -18.64 3.30 18.40
CA ARG A 225 -17.78 2.30 17.76
C ARG A 225 -18.65 1.06 17.49
N GLU A 226 -19.21 0.96 16.29
CA GLU A 226 -19.69 -0.33 15.79
C GLU A 226 -18.47 -1.25 15.69
N THR A 227 -18.33 -2.16 16.66
CA THR A 227 -17.20 -3.07 16.80
C THR A 227 -16.92 -3.83 15.50
N GLY A 228 -17.95 -4.21 14.74
CA GLY A 228 -17.81 -4.86 13.43
C GLY A 228 -17.03 -4.01 12.41
N LYS A 229 -17.39 -2.73 12.25
CA LYS A 229 -16.68 -1.82 11.34
C LYS A 229 -15.20 -1.69 11.71
N VAL A 230 -14.87 -1.65 13.01
CA VAL A 230 -13.47 -1.53 13.47
C VAL A 230 -12.66 -2.77 13.10
N VAL A 231 -13.25 -3.96 13.26
CA VAL A 231 -12.63 -5.25 12.94
C VAL A 231 -12.32 -5.33 11.44
N GLU A 232 -13.34 -5.16 10.58
CA GLU A 232 -13.18 -5.24 9.13
C GLU A 232 -12.14 -4.23 8.62
N ARG A 233 -12.19 -3.00 9.16
CA ARG A 233 -11.24 -1.93 8.83
C ARG A 233 -9.80 -2.28 9.16
N HIS A 234 -9.57 -2.99 10.26
CA HIS A 234 -8.24 -3.42 10.66
C HIS A 234 -7.74 -4.57 9.80
N VAL A 235 -8.59 -5.56 9.50
CA VAL A 235 -8.27 -6.65 8.57
C VAL A 235 -7.90 -6.09 7.19
N ALA A 236 -8.70 -5.14 6.68
CA ALA A 236 -8.40 -4.49 5.42
C ALA A 236 -7.07 -3.72 5.46
N TYR A 237 -6.75 -3.04 6.57
CA TYR A 237 -5.46 -2.38 6.74
C TYR A 237 -4.28 -3.36 6.68
N ASP A 238 -4.36 -4.47 7.41
CA ASP A 238 -3.31 -5.50 7.39
C ASP A 238 -3.11 -6.05 5.97
N LEU A 239 -4.20 -6.39 5.26
CA LEU A 239 -4.14 -6.86 3.87
C LEU A 239 -3.51 -5.81 2.93
N ILE A 240 -3.93 -4.55 3.03
CA ILE A 240 -3.39 -3.45 2.20
C ILE A 240 -1.90 -3.25 2.48
N SER A 241 -1.46 -3.31 3.75
CA SER A 241 -0.05 -3.19 4.12
C SER A 241 0.80 -4.35 3.59
N ARG A 242 0.20 -5.54 3.45
CA ARG A 242 0.80 -6.73 2.80
C ARG A 242 0.68 -6.71 1.28
N GLY A 243 0.21 -5.61 0.68
CA GLY A 243 0.13 -5.42 -0.76
C GLY A 243 -1.06 -6.08 -1.46
N PHE A 244 -2.08 -6.51 -0.72
CA PHE A 244 -3.35 -6.92 -1.33
C PHE A 244 -4.15 -5.71 -1.79
N SER A 245 -4.85 -5.88 -2.91
CA SER A 245 -5.89 -4.95 -3.35
C SER A 245 -7.24 -5.44 -2.85
N ILE A 246 -7.98 -4.59 -2.15
CA ILE A 246 -9.36 -4.84 -1.78
C ILE A 246 -10.18 -4.72 -3.06
N LEU A 247 -10.85 -5.78 -3.46
CA LEU A 247 -11.75 -5.81 -4.62
C LEU A 247 -13.14 -5.37 -4.20
N ASP A 248 -13.64 -5.90 -3.08
CA ASP A 248 -14.95 -5.62 -2.52
C ASP A 248 -14.92 -5.55 -0.99
N HIS A 249 -15.88 -4.85 -0.39
CA HIS A 249 -16.03 -4.67 1.05
C HIS A 249 -17.51 -4.61 1.41
N ARG A 250 -17.98 -5.58 2.20
CA ARG A 250 -19.39 -5.86 2.51
C ARG A 250 -20.22 -6.17 1.26
N TYR A 251 -19.77 -7.18 0.52
CA TYR A 251 -20.52 -7.73 -0.61
C TYR A 251 -21.68 -8.56 -0.08
N SER A 252 -22.91 -8.17 -0.39
CA SER A 252 -24.10 -8.86 0.10
C SER A 252 -25.04 -9.30 -1.03
N LEU A 253 -25.64 -10.47 -0.84
CA LEU A 253 -26.66 -11.02 -1.71
C LEU A 253 -27.95 -11.24 -0.91
N PRO A 254 -29.08 -10.62 -1.32
CA PRO A 254 -30.34 -10.77 -0.62
C PRO A 254 -30.72 -12.25 -0.44
N ASN A 255 -31.03 -12.64 0.79
CA ASN A 255 -31.42 -14.01 1.18
C ASN A 255 -30.35 -15.10 0.99
N ILE A 256 -29.09 -14.74 0.68
CA ILE A 256 -27.98 -15.71 0.58
C ILE A 256 -26.99 -15.48 1.71
N GLY A 257 -26.32 -14.33 1.73
CA GLY A 257 -25.22 -14.07 2.66
C GLY A 257 -24.51 -12.77 2.37
N GLU A 258 -23.50 -12.50 3.19
CA GLU A 258 -22.58 -11.37 3.08
C GLU A 258 -21.15 -11.90 3.16
N ILE A 259 -20.23 -11.18 2.53
CA ILE A 259 -18.79 -11.36 2.63
C ILE A 259 -18.21 -10.02 3.00
N ASP A 260 -17.45 -9.99 4.10
CA ASP A 260 -16.88 -8.75 4.61
C ASP A 260 -15.81 -8.19 3.68
N LEU A 261 -14.86 -9.00 3.22
CA LEU A 261 -13.77 -8.55 2.37
C LEU A 261 -13.44 -9.54 1.26
N VAL A 262 -13.23 -9.02 0.05
CA VAL A 262 -12.59 -9.75 -1.04
C VAL A 262 -11.30 -9.03 -1.38
N ALA A 263 -10.17 -9.73 -1.30
CA ALA A 263 -8.86 -9.16 -1.52
C ALA A 263 -8.04 -9.99 -2.51
N MET A 264 -7.17 -9.35 -3.29
CA MET A 264 -6.38 -10.03 -4.31
C MET A 264 -4.95 -9.55 -4.33
N ARG A 265 -4.02 -10.50 -4.48
CA ARG A 265 -2.62 -10.22 -4.75
C ARG A 265 -2.09 -11.28 -5.71
N ASP A 266 -1.51 -10.82 -6.81
CA ASP A 266 -1.03 -11.69 -7.89
C ASP A 266 -2.14 -12.63 -8.35
N LYS A 267 -1.97 -13.95 -8.24
CA LYS A 267 -3.00 -14.96 -8.58
C LYS A 267 -3.76 -15.52 -7.38
N ARG A 268 -3.66 -14.87 -6.21
CA ARG A 268 -4.32 -15.31 -4.97
C ARG A 268 -5.50 -14.40 -4.67
N LEU A 269 -6.69 -14.99 -4.59
CA LEU A 269 -7.93 -14.34 -4.17
C LEU A 269 -8.26 -14.81 -2.76
N LEU A 270 -8.38 -13.87 -1.84
CA LEU A 270 -8.82 -14.10 -0.48
C LEU A 270 -10.26 -13.65 -0.33
N ILE A 271 -11.09 -14.53 0.21
CA ILE A 271 -12.46 -14.23 0.63
C ILE A 271 -12.49 -14.35 2.14
N ILE A 272 -12.81 -13.24 2.82
CA ILE A 272 -12.55 -13.10 4.24
C ILE A 272 -13.84 -12.71 4.95
N GLU A 273 -14.18 -13.51 5.95
CA GLU A 273 -15.18 -13.22 6.98
C GLU A 273 -14.46 -12.73 8.23
N CYS A 274 -14.97 -11.69 8.89
CA CYS A 274 -14.34 -11.06 10.04
C CYS A 274 -15.13 -11.35 11.33
N LYS A 275 -14.44 -11.73 12.41
CA LYS A 275 -15.03 -11.84 13.76
C LYS A 275 -14.18 -11.10 14.80
N GLY A 276 -14.83 -10.25 15.59
CA GLY A 276 -14.19 -9.48 16.67
C GLY A 276 -14.53 -9.99 18.07
N ARG A 277 -13.55 -9.94 18.99
CA ARG A 277 -13.71 -10.25 20.43
C ARG A 277 -13.38 -9.05 21.30
N GLY A 278 -14.21 -8.73 22.30
CA GLY A 278 -13.94 -7.69 23.30
C GLY A 278 -13.34 -8.23 24.61
N SER A 279 -12.74 -7.35 25.42
CA SER A 279 -11.96 -7.66 26.63
C SER A 279 -12.73 -8.30 27.81
N GLY A 280 -14.06 -8.28 27.81
CA GLY A 280 -14.90 -8.77 28.93
C GLY A 280 -15.38 -10.22 28.82
N SER A 281 -15.04 -10.93 27.74
CA SER A 281 -15.51 -12.31 27.52
C SER A 281 -14.44 -13.32 27.93
N LEU A 282 -14.55 -13.86 29.17
CA LEU A 282 -13.68 -14.92 29.71
C LEU A 282 -14.10 -16.34 29.26
N THR A 283 -15.25 -16.46 28.61
CA THR A 283 -15.74 -17.72 28.03
C THR A 283 -16.13 -17.46 26.58
N PHE A 284 -15.56 -18.24 25.65
CA PHE A 284 -16.24 -18.48 24.38
C PHE A 284 -17.67 -18.91 24.73
N GLY A 285 -18.67 -18.18 24.27
CA GLY A 285 -20.05 -18.62 24.41
C GLY A 285 -20.31 -19.82 23.49
N GLY A 286 -19.82 -21.00 23.86
CA GLY A 286 -20.04 -22.29 23.18
C GLY A 286 -19.10 -22.55 22.00
N SER A 287 -18.33 -23.65 22.09
CA SER A 287 -17.93 -24.56 20.99
C SER A 287 -17.58 -24.03 19.57
N GLU A 288 -17.09 -22.82 19.34
CA GLU A 288 -16.95 -22.32 17.95
C GLU A 288 -15.65 -21.51 17.69
N GLU A 289 -14.52 -22.22 17.56
CA GLU A 289 -13.49 -21.85 16.57
C GLU A 289 -13.94 -22.16 15.14
N SER A 290 -15.06 -22.87 15.00
CA SER A 290 -15.72 -23.23 13.75
C SER A 290 -16.90 -22.32 13.47
N LEU A 291 -16.97 -21.74 12.26
CA LEU A 291 -18.25 -21.31 11.71
C LEU A 291 -19.22 -22.49 11.73
N GLU A 292 -20.46 -22.29 12.17
CA GLU A 292 -21.49 -23.33 12.01
C GLU A 292 -21.59 -23.72 10.52
N GLU A 293 -21.84 -24.99 10.22
CA GLU A 293 -21.91 -25.49 8.83
C GLU A 293 -22.86 -24.65 7.97
N HIS A 294 -23.97 -24.18 8.53
CA HIS A 294 -24.92 -23.33 7.81
C HIS A 294 -24.34 -21.94 7.45
N GLN A 295 -23.52 -21.34 8.30
CA GLN A 295 -22.83 -20.06 8.03
C GLN A 295 -21.78 -20.26 6.96
N LEU A 296 -21.01 -21.35 7.06
CA LEU A 296 -20.00 -21.72 6.08
C LEU A 296 -20.61 -21.92 4.68
N GLN A 297 -21.75 -22.62 4.59
CA GLN A 297 -22.47 -22.81 3.33
C GLN A 297 -22.95 -21.48 2.73
N ARG A 298 -23.37 -20.52 3.57
CA ARG A 298 -23.78 -19.18 3.10
C ARG A 298 -22.58 -18.39 2.55
N ILE A 299 -21.45 -18.41 3.24
CA ILE A 299 -20.21 -17.74 2.79
C ILE A 299 -19.75 -18.35 1.46
N ARG A 300 -19.69 -19.69 1.37
CA ARG A 300 -19.31 -20.40 0.13
C ARG A 300 -20.21 -20.04 -1.05
N ARG A 301 -21.53 -20.03 -0.87
CA ARG A 301 -22.48 -19.66 -1.93
C ARG A 301 -22.32 -18.21 -2.37
N THR A 302 -22.16 -17.30 -1.41
CA THR A 302 -21.94 -15.87 -1.67
C THR A 302 -20.61 -15.66 -2.42
N ALA A 303 -19.59 -16.42 -2.05
CA ALA A 303 -18.26 -16.40 -2.65
C ALA A 303 -18.30 -16.86 -4.10
N SER A 304 -18.93 -18.01 -4.37
CA SER A 304 -19.12 -18.52 -5.74
C SER A 304 -19.81 -17.49 -6.62
N HIS A 305 -20.88 -16.86 -6.14
CA HIS A 305 -21.58 -15.85 -6.92
C HIS A 305 -20.70 -14.60 -7.17
N TRP A 306 -19.92 -14.15 -6.19
CA TRP A 306 -18.98 -13.06 -6.39
C TRP A 306 -17.93 -13.42 -7.46
N ILE A 307 -17.36 -14.63 -7.39
CA ILE A 307 -16.37 -15.15 -8.33
C ILE A 307 -16.95 -15.19 -9.75
N ASP A 308 -18.11 -15.81 -9.93
CA ASP A 308 -18.77 -15.97 -11.24
C ASP A 308 -19.11 -14.62 -11.88
N ALA A 309 -19.45 -13.61 -11.06
CA ALA A 309 -19.79 -12.28 -11.53
C ALA A 309 -18.58 -11.41 -11.89
N ASN A 310 -17.42 -11.62 -11.25
CA ASN A 310 -16.28 -10.69 -11.31
C ASN A 310 -15.02 -11.27 -11.94
N LEU A 311 -14.86 -12.58 -11.98
CA LEU A 311 -13.66 -13.25 -12.50
C LEU A 311 -13.99 -14.00 -13.79
N SER A 312 -13.08 -13.92 -14.75
CA SER A 312 -13.18 -14.61 -16.02
C SER A 312 -11.83 -15.22 -16.40
N GLY A 313 -11.73 -16.54 -16.39
CA GLY A 313 -10.75 -17.30 -17.18
C GLY A 313 -9.26 -17.14 -16.82
N ASP A 314 -8.88 -17.26 -15.55
CA ASP A 314 -7.50 -17.47 -15.13
C ASP A 314 -7.40 -18.52 -14.02
N ASP A 315 -6.30 -19.26 -13.97
CA ASP A 315 -5.95 -20.16 -12.87
C ASP A 315 -5.58 -19.30 -11.64
N MET A 316 -6.57 -19.12 -10.75
CA MET A 316 -6.49 -18.34 -9.52
C MET A 316 -6.58 -19.28 -8.32
N THR A 317 -5.70 -19.09 -7.33
CA THR A 317 -5.84 -19.76 -6.04
C THR A 317 -6.85 -18.99 -5.20
N ILE A 318 -7.97 -19.63 -4.90
CA ILE A 318 -9.04 -19.04 -4.08
C ILE A 318 -8.93 -19.63 -2.67
N GLU A 319 -8.82 -18.76 -1.67
CA GLU A 319 -8.68 -19.15 -0.28
C GLU A 319 -9.77 -18.43 0.54
N LEU A 320 -10.48 -19.19 1.37
CA LEU A 320 -11.46 -18.65 2.30
C LEU A 320 -10.83 -18.58 3.69
N TYR A 321 -10.99 -17.45 4.36
CA TYR A 321 -10.43 -17.22 5.68
C TYR A 321 -11.47 -16.63 6.63
N LEU A 322 -11.40 -17.06 7.89
CA LEU A 322 -11.97 -16.34 9.03
C LEU A 322 -10.85 -15.50 9.65
N ALA A 323 -10.99 -14.17 9.59
CA ALA A 323 -10.12 -13.23 10.27
C ALA A 323 -10.65 -12.99 11.70
N ALA A 324 -10.00 -13.60 12.68
CA ALA A 324 -10.29 -13.43 14.09
C ALA A 324 -9.46 -12.26 14.66
N VAL A 325 -10.14 -11.26 15.23
CA VAL A 325 -9.53 -10.04 15.77
C VAL A 325 -9.86 -9.90 17.26
N ASP A 326 -8.84 -9.86 18.10
CA ASP A 326 -9.00 -9.56 19.51
C ASP A 326 -8.86 -8.06 19.75
N LEU A 327 -9.76 -7.51 20.57
CA LEU A 327 -9.75 -6.10 20.98
C LEU A 327 -9.43 -5.98 22.47
N ASP A 328 -8.58 -5.01 22.82
CA ASP A 328 -8.29 -4.61 24.18
C ASP A 328 -9.47 -3.86 24.83
N GLU A 329 -9.33 -3.53 26.12
CA GLU A 329 -10.36 -2.77 26.87
C GLU A 329 -10.63 -1.37 26.31
N LYS A 330 -9.69 -0.84 25.53
CA LYS A 330 -9.79 0.45 24.85
C LYS A 330 -10.30 0.28 23.41
N GLY A 331 -10.69 -0.92 22.99
CA GLY A 331 -11.18 -1.23 21.65
C GLY A 331 -10.09 -1.17 20.57
N HIS A 332 -8.82 -1.23 20.92
CA HIS A 332 -7.71 -1.37 19.97
C HIS A 332 -7.44 -2.84 19.69
N VAL A 333 -6.95 -3.15 18.50
CA VAL A 333 -6.59 -4.53 18.14
C VAL A 333 -5.37 -4.98 18.92
N SER A 334 -5.50 -6.10 19.62
CA SER A 334 -4.41 -6.78 20.33
C SER A 334 -3.87 -7.98 19.56
N SER A 335 -4.68 -8.62 18.73
CA SER A 335 -4.29 -9.75 17.89
C SER A 335 -5.13 -9.82 16.60
N LEU A 336 -4.53 -10.33 15.52
CA LEU A 336 -5.20 -10.66 14.26
C LEU A 336 -4.68 -12.01 13.77
N THR A 337 -5.58 -12.98 13.59
CA THR A 337 -5.27 -14.32 13.10
C THR A 337 -6.17 -14.68 11.91
N TYR A 338 -5.58 -15.21 10.85
CA TYR A 338 -6.32 -15.77 9.71
C TYR A 338 -6.43 -17.28 9.86
N LEU A 339 -7.64 -17.77 10.07
CA LEU A 339 -7.94 -19.20 10.16
C LEU A 339 -8.44 -19.67 8.79
N PRO A 340 -7.75 -20.60 8.11
CA PRO A 340 -8.24 -21.14 6.85
C PRO A 340 -9.57 -21.82 7.12
N ILE A 341 -10.55 -21.48 6.30
CA ILE A 341 -11.81 -22.19 6.25
C ILE A 341 -11.58 -23.31 5.24
N ASP A 342 -11.49 -24.55 5.72
CA ASP A 342 -11.14 -25.70 4.88
C ASP A 342 -11.89 -25.64 3.54
N SER A 343 -11.12 -25.53 2.45
CA SER A 343 -11.61 -25.63 1.09
C SER A 343 -12.06 -27.07 0.87
N VAL A 344 -13.35 -27.27 0.60
CA VAL A 344 -13.84 -28.52 0.00
C VAL A 344 -13.84 -28.34 -1.50
#